data_AF-A0A0Q4E365-F1
#
_entry.id   AF-A0A0Q4E365-F1
#
_cell.length_a   1.000
_cell.length_b   1.000
_cell.length_c   1.000
_cell.angle_alpha   90.00
_cell.angle_beta   90.00
_cell.angle_gamma   90.00
#
_symmetry.space_group_name_H-M   'P 1'
#
loop_
_entity.id
_entity.type
_entity.pdbx_description
1 polymer ?
#
loop_
_entity_poly.entity_id
_entity_poly.type
_entity_poly.pdbx_seq_one_letter_code
_entity_poly.pdbx_strand_id
1 'polypeptide(L)'
;MKKLIPLFLILAFSNLLSQEYHFDYYIKYKHTLKRNKEQPEVREFQYAVNSQDHSYEISFRSGKNKTVSAVITDFKNSLQHHFEMKNTGFPLKGNDFDYIYSVKIPSVKKQFEEESKRRFFTSDFVDKKPDGLSHHLIKEFSNQKLKKSRMSADVVFADFKDDLSFVGLRLLFDYHEIDDKLKSENRYILKSGSGKSEDLEINVSLEAVEPQDFDIKISRDQLNFKNN
;
A
#
# COMPACT_ATOMS: atom_id res chain seq x y z
N MET A 1 34.08 11.39 -36.35
CA MET A 1 33.11 10.76 -35.44
C MET A 1 33.12 11.38 -34.02
N LYS A 2 33.16 12.71 -33.87
CA LYS A 2 33.16 13.40 -32.56
C LYS A 2 31.95 14.31 -32.33
N LYS A 3 31.00 14.34 -33.27
CA LYS A 3 29.83 15.24 -33.25
C LYS A 3 28.50 14.56 -32.91
N LEU A 4 28.49 13.24 -32.66
CA LEU A 4 27.28 12.46 -32.33
C LEU A 4 27.09 12.24 -30.82
N ILE A 5 28.12 12.48 -30.00
CA ILE A 5 28.09 12.29 -28.54
C ILE A 5 27.16 13.29 -27.82
N PRO A 6 27.04 14.59 -28.21
CA PRO A 6 26.13 15.50 -27.53
C PRO A 6 24.65 15.16 -27.79
N LEU A 7 24.33 14.63 -28.99
CA LEU A 7 22.97 14.24 -29.34
C LEU A 7 22.50 13.03 -28.51
N PHE A 8 23.41 12.09 -28.25
CA PHE A 8 23.15 10.92 -27.40
C PHE A 8 22.93 11.31 -25.94
N LEU A 9 23.65 12.31 -25.43
CA LEU A 9 23.44 12.85 -24.08
C LEU A 9 22.08 13.57 -23.97
N ILE A 10 21.73 14.43 -24.94
CA ILE A 10 20.45 15.15 -24.93
C ILE A 10 19.25 14.19 -25.02
N LEU A 11 19.34 13.13 -25.83
CA LEU A 11 18.31 12.09 -25.92
C LEU A 11 18.24 11.21 -24.66
N ALA A 12 19.37 10.98 -23.98
CA ALA A 12 19.39 10.28 -22.70
C ALA A 12 18.73 11.08 -21.57
N PHE A 13 18.80 12.42 -21.61
CA PHE A 13 18.14 13.28 -20.62
C PHE A 13 16.63 13.48 -20.85
N SER A 14 16.11 13.28 -22.07
CA SER A 14 14.66 13.37 -22.31
C SER A 14 13.86 12.22 -21.69
N ASN A 15 14.48 11.06 -21.45
CA ASN A 15 13.84 9.90 -20.81
C ASN A 15 13.82 9.97 -19.26
N LEU A 16 14.43 10.99 -18.64
CA LEU A 16 14.58 11.07 -17.18
C LEU A 16 13.37 11.68 -16.44
N LEU A 17 12.26 11.94 -17.13
CA LEU A 17 11.05 12.55 -16.52
C LEU A 17 9.74 11.82 -16.84
N SER A 18 9.79 10.68 -17.54
CA SER A 18 8.65 9.77 -17.63
C SER A 18 8.59 8.90 -16.37
N GLN A 19 7.42 8.79 -15.76
CA GLN A 19 7.19 7.91 -14.62
C GLN A 19 6.51 6.63 -15.13
N GLU A 20 7.04 5.49 -14.72
CA GLU A 20 6.53 4.17 -15.07
C GLU A 20 6.32 3.38 -13.78
N TYR A 21 5.11 2.85 -13.63
CA TYR A 21 4.67 2.11 -12.45
C TYR A 21 4.19 0.73 -12.90
N HIS A 22 4.73 -0.32 -12.31
CA HIS A 22 4.35 -1.70 -12.60
C HIS A 22 3.51 -2.27 -11.45
N PHE A 23 2.44 -3.01 -11.76
CA PHE A 23 1.57 -3.63 -10.78
C PHE A 23 1.35 -5.10 -11.11
N ASP A 24 1.59 -5.96 -10.11
CA ASP A 24 1.52 -7.41 -10.23
C ASP A 24 0.38 -8.04 -9.39
N TYR A 25 -0.28 -7.23 -8.55
CA TYR A 25 -1.42 -7.66 -7.77
C TYR A 25 -2.50 -6.61 -7.59
N TYR A 26 -3.74 -7.07 -7.59
CA TYR A 26 -4.89 -6.36 -7.04
C TYR A 26 -5.29 -7.03 -5.72
N ILE A 27 -5.58 -6.21 -4.70
CA ILE A 27 -5.87 -6.68 -3.35
C ILE A 27 -7.05 -5.90 -2.78
N LYS A 28 -8.04 -6.62 -2.26
CA LYS A 28 -9.21 -6.05 -1.57
C LYS A 28 -9.28 -6.52 -0.13
N TYR A 29 -9.35 -5.57 0.79
CA TYR A 29 -9.60 -5.80 2.21
C TYR A 29 -10.89 -5.15 2.64
N LYS A 30 -11.62 -5.84 3.52
CA LYS A 30 -12.63 -5.23 4.37
C LYS A 30 -11.99 -4.85 5.70
N HIS A 31 -12.25 -3.63 6.14
CA HIS A 31 -11.74 -3.06 7.36
C HIS A 31 -12.91 -2.56 8.21
N THR A 32 -12.94 -2.99 9.47
CA THR A 32 -13.94 -2.56 10.44
C THR A 32 -13.26 -1.89 11.60
N LEU A 33 -13.66 -0.66 11.90
CA LEU A 33 -13.13 0.14 13.01
C LEU A 33 -14.24 0.45 13.99
N LYS A 34 -13.99 0.20 15.27
CA LYS A 34 -14.93 0.51 16.35
C LYS A 34 -14.20 1.27 17.44
N ARG A 35 -14.73 2.45 17.78
CA ARG A 35 -14.25 3.25 18.91
C ARG A 35 -15.25 3.13 20.06
N ASN A 36 -14.81 2.64 21.22
CA ASN A 36 -15.65 2.53 22.41
C ASN A 36 -17.04 1.89 22.14
N LYS A 37 -18.11 2.60 22.53
CA LYS A 37 -19.52 2.18 22.36
C LYS A 37 -20.13 2.62 21.03
N GLU A 38 -19.33 3.15 20.11
CA GLU A 38 -19.82 3.57 18.81
C GLU A 38 -20.18 2.37 17.94
N GLN A 39 -21.03 2.64 16.93
CA GLN A 39 -21.32 1.65 15.90
C GLN A 39 -20.05 1.41 15.07
N PRO A 40 -19.73 0.16 14.70
CA PRO A 40 -18.59 -0.12 13.86
C PRO A 40 -18.70 0.59 12.50
N GLU A 41 -17.62 1.27 12.11
CA GLU A 41 -17.46 1.80 10.77
C GLU A 41 -16.83 0.72 9.88
N VAL A 42 -17.50 0.38 8.78
CA VAL A 42 -17.02 -0.60 7.81
C VAL A 42 -16.58 0.13 6.54
N ARG A 43 -15.36 -0.17 6.10
CA ARG A 43 -14.78 0.35 4.85
C ARG A 43 -14.21 -0.79 4.04
N GLU A 44 -14.24 -0.62 2.73
CA GLU A 44 -13.52 -1.48 1.79
C GLU A 44 -12.31 -0.72 1.26
N PHE A 45 -11.18 -1.39 1.24
CA PHE A 45 -9.93 -0.87 0.72
C PHE A 45 -9.49 -1.74 -0.45
N GLN A 46 -9.26 -1.10 -1.58
CA GLN A 46 -8.91 -1.74 -2.85
C GLN A 46 -7.60 -1.13 -3.34
N TYR A 47 -6.63 -1.99 -3.60
CA TYR A 47 -5.28 -1.59 -4.00
C TYR A 47 -4.79 -2.35 -5.22
N ALA A 48 -3.92 -1.70 -5.99
CA ALA A 48 -2.98 -2.43 -6.84
C ALA A 48 -1.56 -2.11 -6.38
N VAL A 49 -0.72 -3.12 -6.29
CA VAL A 49 0.64 -3.02 -5.71
C VAL A 49 1.67 -3.70 -6.61
N ASN A 50 2.92 -3.37 -6.38
CA ASN A 50 4.08 -4.10 -6.86
C ASN A 50 4.65 -4.92 -5.70
N SER A 51 4.79 -6.23 -5.88
CA SER A 51 5.29 -7.12 -4.83
C SER A 51 6.78 -6.94 -4.50
N GLN A 52 7.53 -6.28 -5.38
CA GLN A 52 8.97 -6.05 -5.24
C GLN A 52 9.32 -4.58 -4.93
N ASP A 53 8.39 -3.65 -5.14
CA ASP A 53 8.61 -2.22 -4.92
C ASP A 53 7.43 -1.58 -4.16
N HIS A 54 7.61 -1.37 -2.86
CA HIS A 54 6.59 -0.79 -1.99
C HIS A 54 6.58 0.74 -1.99
N SER A 55 7.37 1.38 -2.87
CA SER A 55 7.50 2.84 -2.92
C SER A 55 6.31 3.55 -3.58
N TYR A 56 5.35 2.79 -4.11
CA TYR A 56 4.10 3.28 -4.63
C TYR A 56 2.98 2.24 -4.54
N GLU A 57 1.74 2.71 -4.64
CA GLU A 57 0.53 1.87 -4.73
C GLU A 57 -0.59 2.63 -5.44
N ILE A 58 -1.53 1.91 -6.06
CA ILE A 58 -2.83 2.47 -6.46
C ILE A 58 -3.82 2.25 -5.34
N SER A 59 -4.58 3.29 -5.00
CA SER A 59 -5.83 3.15 -4.25
C SER A 59 -7.04 3.43 -5.15
N PHE A 60 -8.06 2.56 -5.08
CA PHE A 60 -9.30 2.72 -5.84
C PHE A 60 -10.42 3.28 -4.95
N ARG A 61 -11.21 4.21 -5.48
CA ARG A 61 -12.36 4.79 -4.78
C ARG A 61 -13.55 4.95 -5.71
N SER A 62 -14.72 4.52 -5.27
CA SER A 62 -15.98 4.77 -5.94
C SER A 62 -16.34 6.25 -5.87
N GLY A 63 -16.46 6.90 -7.03
CA GLY A 63 -16.91 8.27 -7.17
C GLY A 63 -18.43 8.41 -7.10
N LYS A 64 -18.91 9.66 -7.10
CA LYS A 64 -20.35 10.00 -6.95
C LYS A 64 -21.24 9.47 -8.09
N ASN A 65 -20.68 9.17 -9.26
CA ASN A 65 -21.43 8.78 -10.47
C ASN A 65 -21.15 7.33 -10.91
N LYS A 66 -20.81 6.42 -9.98
CA LYS A 66 -20.36 5.04 -10.29
C LYS A 66 -19.05 4.97 -11.10
N THR A 67 -18.42 6.10 -11.38
CA THR A 67 -17.06 6.14 -11.94
C THR A 67 -16.08 5.76 -10.84
N VAL A 68 -15.15 4.86 -11.16
CA VAL A 68 -14.09 4.49 -10.23
C VAL A 68 -12.91 5.42 -10.48
N SER A 69 -12.45 6.08 -9.43
CA SER A 69 -11.20 6.84 -9.46
C SER A 69 -10.07 5.97 -8.95
N ALA A 70 -8.90 6.13 -9.55
CA ALA A 70 -7.66 5.51 -9.10
C ALA A 70 -6.65 6.60 -8.75
N VAL A 71 -5.91 6.41 -7.66
CA VAL A 71 -4.84 7.31 -7.27
C VAL A 71 -3.57 6.51 -7.07
N ILE A 72 -2.57 6.73 -7.92
CA ILE A 72 -1.20 6.27 -7.63
C ILE A 72 -0.63 7.23 -6.60
N THR A 73 -0.21 6.70 -5.45
CA THR A 73 0.60 7.46 -4.50
C THR A 73 2.05 6.99 -4.63
N ASP A 74 2.93 7.89 -5.03
CA ASP A 74 4.37 7.68 -5.14
C ASP A 74 5.07 8.29 -3.93
N PHE A 75 5.38 7.45 -2.95
CA PHE A 75 5.95 7.86 -1.67
C PHE A 75 7.39 8.36 -1.82
N LYS A 76 8.14 7.76 -2.75
CA LYS A 76 9.54 8.12 -3.03
C LYS A 76 9.65 9.52 -3.60
N ASN A 77 8.79 9.87 -4.55
CA ASN A 77 8.77 11.19 -5.20
C ASN A 77 7.82 12.18 -4.53
N SER A 78 7.09 11.76 -3.49
CA SER A 78 6.12 12.57 -2.74
C SER A 78 5.07 13.20 -3.67
N LEU A 79 4.45 12.34 -4.48
CA LEU A 79 3.54 12.71 -5.56
C LEU A 79 2.30 11.82 -5.54
N GLN A 80 1.16 12.39 -5.94
CA GLN A 80 -0.03 11.62 -6.27
C GLN A 80 -0.45 11.90 -7.70
N HIS A 81 -0.83 10.83 -8.41
CA HIS A 81 -1.42 10.90 -9.74
C HIS A 81 -2.87 10.45 -9.67
N HIS A 82 -3.76 11.29 -10.19
CA HIS A 82 -5.19 11.04 -10.19
C HIS A 82 -5.65 10.57 -11.56
N PHE A 83 -6.43 9.49 -11.56
CA PHE A 83 -6.99 8.87 -12.75
C PHE A 83 -8.49 8.65 -12.61
N GLU A 84 -9.18 8.65 -13.74
CA GLU A 84 -10.50 8.05 -13.89
C GLU A 84 -10.36 6.70 -14.60
N MET A 85 -11.08 5.68 -14.13
CA MET A 85 -11.04 4.35 -14.76
C MET A 85 -12.09 4.24 -15.86
N LYS A 86 -11.65 3.88 -17.08
CA LYS A 86 -12.53 3.53 -18.20
C LYS A 86 -13.20 2.18 -18.02
N ASN A 87 -12.48 1.25 -17.42
CA ASN A 87 -12.88 -0.14 -17.25
C ASN A 87 -12.40 -0.65 -15.89
N THR A 88 -13.20 -1.48 -15.25
CA THR A 88 -12.94 -2.07 -13.94
C THR A 88 -12.90 -3.60 -13.98
N GLY A 89 -13.00 -4.20 -15.18
CA GLY A 89 -12.89 -5.63 -15.37
C GLY A 89 -11.45 -6.13 -15.21
N PHE A 90 -11.30 -7.30 -14.59
CA PHE A 90 -10.01 -7.95 -14.40
C PHE A 90 -9.65 -8.88 -15.58
N PRO A 91 -8.37 -9.03 -15.94
CA PRO A 91 -7.22 -8.28 -15.41
C PRO A 91 -7.20 -6.82 -15.91
N LEU A 92 -6.72 -5.91 -15.06
CA LEU A 92 -6.57 -4.49 -15.37
C LEU A 92 -5.43 -4.27 -16.37
N LYS A 93 -5.52 -3.20 -17.16
CA LYS A 93 -4.53 -2.81 -18.16
C LYS A 93 -4.21 -1.32 -18.05
N GLY A 94 -3.01 -0.92 -18.45
CA GLY A 94 -2.58 0.48 -18.38
C GLY A 94 -3.49 1.46 -19.14
N ASN A 95 -4.13 1.02 -20.23
CA ASN A 95 -5.07 1.85 -21.00
C ASN A 95 -6.47 1.98 -20.37
N ASP A 96 -6.74 1.27 -19.27
CA ASP A 96 -7.96 1.43 -18.47
C ASP A 96 -7.92 2.70 -17.61
N PHE A 97 -6.77 3.35 -17.49
CA PHE A 97 -6.56 4.54 -16.66
C PHE A 97 -6.46 5.81 -17.51
N ASP A 98 -7.42 6.73 -17.35
CA ASP A 98 -7.34 8.08 -17.89
C ASP A 98 -6.70 9.02 -16.89
N TYR A 99 -5.51 9.50 -17.21
CA TYR A 99 -4.79 10.48 -16.39
C TYR A 99 -5.51 11.82 -16.36
N ILE A 100 -5.65 12.39 -15.16
CA ILE A 100 -6.29 13.71 -14.95
C ILE A 100 -5.26 14.76 -14.56
N TYR A 101 -4.56 14.57 -13.44
CA TYR A 101 -3.58 15.51 -12.90
C TYR A 101 -2.69 14.87 -11.84
N SER A 102 -1.66 15.60 -11.43
CA SER A 102 -0.79 15.26 -10.31
C SER A 102 -0.84 16.34 -9.22
N VAL A 103 -0.62 15.93 -7.97
CA VAL A 103 -0.42 16.85 -6.83
C VAL A 103 0.81 16.44 -6.04
N LYS A 104 1.60 17.43 -5.63
CA LYS A 104 2.69 17.19 -4.67
C LYS A 104 2.08 16.96 -3.30
N ILE A 105 2.55 15.93 -2.62
CA ILE A 105 2.20 15.67 -1.22
C ILE A 105 3.40 15.96 -0.32
N PRO A 106 3.18 16.26 0.97
CA PRO A 106 4.25 16.26 1.94
C PRO A 106 5.00 14.92 1.89
N SER A 107 6.32 14.98 2.04
CA SER A 107 7.13 13.75 2.03
C SER A 107 6.72 12.86 3.20
N VAL A 108 6.20 11.68 2.88
CA VAL A 108 5.83 10.63 3.85
C VAL A 108 7.02 10.33 4.75
N LYS A 109 8.22 10.14 4.18
CA LYS A 109 9.44 9.94 4.97
C LYS A 109 9.69 11.04 6.00
N LYS A 110 9.51 12.32 5.64
CA LYS A 110 9.68 13.44 6.59
C LYS A 110 8.54 13.51 7.61
N GLN A 111 7.31 13.21 7.19
CA GLN A 111 6.13 13.25 8.05
C GLN A 111 6.17 12.15 9.11
N PHE A 112 6.68 10.96 8.76
CA PHE A 112 6.68 9.79 9.61
C PHE A 112 8.04 9.46 10.24
N GLU A 113 9.10 10.25 10.01
CA GLU A 113 10.42 9.94 10.57
C GLU A 113 10.40 9.87 12.11
N GLU A 114 9.70 10.80 12.75
CA GLU A 114 9.53 10.78 14.20
C GLU A 114 8.65 9.62 14.66
N GLU A 115 7.60 9.30 13.90
CA GLU A 115 6.71 8.20 14.21
C GLU A 115 7.43 6.85 14.11
N SER A 116 8.21 6.66 13.05
CA SER A 116 9.07 5.49 12.81
C SER A 116 10.09 5.29 13.92
N LYS A 117 10.61 6.37 14.52
CA LYS A 117 11.51 6.28 15.69
C LYS A 117 10.79 5.92 17.00
N ARG A 118 9.47 6.10 17.07
CA ARG A 118 8.65 5.89 18.28
C ARG A 118 7.81 4.61 18.24
N ARG A 119 7.55 4.04 17.06
CA ARG A 119 6.75 2.82 16.90
C ARG A 119 7.65 1.61 16.70
N PHE A 120 7.49 0.63 17.59
CA PHE A 120 8.21 -0.63 17.58
C PHE A 120 7.22 -1.78 17.52
N PHE A 121 7.58 -2.85 16.84
CA PHE A 121 6.71 -3.99 16.65
C PHE A 121 7.43 -5.28 17.01
N THR A 122 6.71 -6.24 17.56
CA THR A 122 7.14 -7.63 17.68
C THR A 122 6.12 -8.54 17.02
N SER A 123 6.57 -9.68 16.52
CA SER A 123 5.73 -10.72 15.93
C SER A 123 6.08 -12.04 16.58
N ASP A 124 5.14 -12.57 17.36
CA ASP A 124 5.30 -13.85 18.04
C ASP A 124 4.51 -14.91 17.25
N PHE A 125 5.18 -15.95 16.74
CA PHE A 125 4.49 -17.09 16.13
C PHE A 125 3.71 -17.86 17.20
N VAL A 126 2.44 -18.17 16.93
CA VAL A 126 1.57 -18.89 17.87
C VAL A 126 1.44 -20.35 17.45
N ASP A 127 0.86 -20.59 16.27
CA ASP A 127 0.64 -21.91 15.71
C ASP A 127 0.49 -21.85 14.18
N LYS A 128 0.60 -23.01 13.52
CA LYS A 128 0.29 -23.17 12.11
C LYS A 128 -0.75 -24.26 11.96
N LYS A 129 -1.87 -23.92 11.34
CA LYS A 129 -2.98 -24.85 11.09
C LYS A 129 -2.67 -25.77 9.91
N PRO A 130 -3.32 -26.95 9.86
CA PRO A 130 -3.12 -27.92 8.76
C PRO A 130 -3.46 -27.40 7.36
N ASP A 131 -4.28 -26.34 7.27
CA ASP A 131 -4.66 -25.66 6.03
C ASP A 131 -3.59 -24.66 5.52
N GLY A 132 -2.41 -24.62 6.17
CA GLY A 132 -1.31 -23.74 5.79
C GLY A 132 -1.44 -22.32 6.36
N LEU A 133 -2.42 -22.06 7.22
CA LEU A 133 -2.57 -20.76 7.87
C LEU A 133 -1.65 -20.63 9.09
N SER A 134 -0.80 -19.60 9.08
CA SER A 134 0.11 -19.27 10.18
C SER A 134 -0.51 -18.19 11.06
N HIS A 135 -0.65 -18.46 12.35
CA HIS A 135 -1.15 -17.51 13.32
C HIS A 135 0.00 -16.82 14.06
N HIS A 136 -0.11 -15.51 14.21
CA HIS A 136 0.86 -14.71 14.93
C HIS A 136 0.15 -13.72 15.87
N LEU A 137 0.84 -13.33 16.93
CA LEU A 137 0.49 -12.23 17.80
C LEU A 137 1.45 -11.09 17.55
N ILE A 138 0.96 -9.99 16.97
CA ILE A 138 1.75 -8.80 16.68
C ILE A 138 1.45 -7.73 17.73
N LYS A 139 2.48 -7.17 18.35
CA LYS A 139 2.34 -6.12 19.37
C LYS A 139 3.04 -4.84 18.92
N GLU A 140 2.36 -3.72 19.04
CA GLU A 140 2.93 -2.38 18.85
C GLU A 140 3.33 -1.79 20.21
N PHE A 141 4.48 -1.12 20.26
CA PHE A 141 5.01 -0.42 21.43
C PHE A 141 5.42 1.01 21.07
N SER A 142 5.29 1.91 22.03
CA SER A 142 5.67 3.33 21.91
C SER A 142 7.16 3.61 22.18
N ASN A 143 7.92 2.58 22.55
CA ASN A 143 9.34 2.70 22.85
C ASN A 143 10.05 1.36 22.72
N GLN A 144 11.36 1.43 22.51
CA GLN A 144 12.24 0.26 22.33
C GLN A 144 12.38 -0.61 23.59
N LYS A 145 11.95 -0.15 24.77
CA LYS A 145 12.01 -0.96 26.00
C LYS A 145 10.87 -1.98 26.09
N LEU A 146 9.91 -1.94 25.17
CA LEU A 146 8.83 -2.93 24.97
C LEU A 146 8.01 -3.26 26.24
N LYS A 147 7.86 -2.28 27.16
CA LYS A 147 7.28 -2.55 28.50
C LYS A 147 5.76 -2.75 28.50
N LYS A 148 5.02 -1.94 27.74
CA LYS A 148 3.55 -2.00 27.62
C LYS A 148 3.20 -1.86 26.15
N SER A 149 2.50 -2.85 25.60
CA SER A 149 1.98 -2.76 24.24
C SER A 149 0.89 -1.69 24.17
N ARG A 150 0.99 -0.81 23.17
CA ARG A 150 -0.06 0.15 22.82
C ARG A 150 -1.24 -0.55 22.16
N MET A 151 -0.94 -1.55 21.33
CA MET A 151 -1.89 -2.36 20.61
C MET A 151 -1.37 -3.78 20.52
N SER A 152 -2.28 -4.75 20.60
CA SER A 152 -2.00 -6.15 20.33
C SER A 152 -2.97 -6.65 19.28
N ALA A 153 -2.47 -7.42 18.32
CA ALA A 153 -3.28 -7.94 17.24
C ALA A 153 -3.01 -9.42 16.99
N ASP A 154 -4.07 -10.20 16.99
CA ASP A 154 -4.07 -11.58 16.51
C ASP A 154 -4.20 -11.56 14.99
N VAL A 155 -3.24 -12.13 14.29
CA VAL A 155 -3.18 -12.13 12.83
C VAL A 155 -3.06 -13.53 12.27
N VAL A 156 -3.70 -13.74 11.12
CA VAL A 156 -3.68 -14.99 10.37
C VAL A 156 -3.11 -14.71 9.00
N PHE A 157 -1.97 -15.33 8.71
CA PHE A 157 -1.32 -15.30 7.42
C PHE A 157 -1.60 -16.59 6.64
N ALA A 158 -1.66 -16.49 5.32
CA ALA A 158 -1.54 -17.63 4.42
C ALA A 158 -0.18 -17.57 3.73
N ASP A 159 0.47 -18.73 3.55
CA ASP A 159 1.64 -18.87 2.69
C ASP A 159 1.30 -18.32 1.29
N PHE A 160 2.20 -17.50 0.72
CA PHE A 160 1.97 -16.86 -0.57
C PHE A 160 3.26 -16.79 -1.40
N LYS A 161 3.13 -16.67 -2.74
CA LYS A 161 4.32 -16.68 -3.63
C LYS A 161 5.21 -15.45 -3.44
N ASP A 162 4.61 -14.32 -3.07
CA ASP A 162 5.24 -13.03 -2.82
C ASP A 162 4.81 -12.51 -1.43
N ASP A 163 5.60 -11.65 -0.79
CA ASP A 163 5.21 -11.09 0.51
C ASP A 163 4.31 -9.87 0.31
N LEU A 164 3.01 -10.06 0.53
CA LEU A 164 1.98 -9.03 0.47
C LEU A 164 1.37 -8.76 1.85
N SER A 165 2.00 -9.27 2.92
CA SER A 165 1.51 -9.11 4.29
C SER A 165 1.41 -7.64 4.68
N PHE A 166 2.31 -6.80 4.17
CA PHE A 166 2.38 -5.37 4.44
C PHE A 166 1.06 -4.64 4.15
N VAL A 167 0.34 -4.99 3.09
CA VAL A 167 -0.90 -4.29 2.69
C VAL A 167 -1.96 -4.39 3.77
N GLY A 168 -2.18 -5.59 4.29
CA GLY A 168 -3.14 -5.82 5.37
C GLY A 168 -2.65 -5.28 6.71
N LEU A 169 -1.34 -5.41 6.99
CA LEU A 169 -0.75 -4.91 8.24
C LEU A 169 -0.76 -3.37 8.33
N ARG A 170 -0.57 -2.67 7.20
CA ARG A 170 -0.69 -1.21 7.10
C ARG A 170 -2.07 -0.75 7.55
N LEU A 171 -3.12 -1.44 7.10
CA LEU A 171 -4.50 -1.16 7.50
C LEU A 171 -4.75 -1.48 8.98
N LEU A 172 -4.22 -2.59 9.46
CA LEU A 172 -4.46 -3.06 10.83
C LEU A 172 -3.82 -2.13 11.87
N PHE A 173 -2.61 -1.64 11.60
CA PHE A 173 -1.87 -0.80 12.53
C PHE A 173 -1.91 0.69 12.19
N ASP A 174 -2.54 1.08 11.08
CA ASP A 174 -2.48 2.45 10.56
C ASP A 174 -1.02 2.96 10.52
N TYR A 175 -0.15 2.19 9.85
CA TYR A 175 1.27 2.48 9.76
C TYR A 175 1.84 2.12 8.40
N HIS A 176 2.25 3.13 7.64
CA HIS A 176 2.70 2.96 6.26
C HIS A 176 3.99 2.14 6.14
N GLU A 177 5.00 2.39 6.96
CA GLU A 177 6.32 1.71 6.88
C GLU A 177 6.36 0.39 7.67
N ILE A 178 5.23 -0.33 7.77
CA ILE A 178 5.15 -1.55 8.58
C ILE A 178 6.10 -2.65 8.08
N ASP A 179 6.36 -2.70 6.78
CA ASP A 179 7.27 -3.63 6.12
C ASP A 179 8.73 -3.41 6.51
N ASP A 180 9.11 -2.18 6.86
CA ASP A 180 10.45 -1.89 7.40
C ASP A 180 10.61 -2.37 8.85
N LYS A 181 9.50 -2.47 9.61
CA LYS A 181 9.50 -2.85 11.03
C LYS A 181 9.24 -4.33 11.27
N LEU A 182 8.42 -4.96 10.43
CA LEU A 182 8.01 -6.36 10.54
C LEU A 182 8.42 -7.09 9.28
N LYS A 183 9.66 -7.58 9.27
CA LYS A 183 10.14 -8.47 8.22
C LYS A 183 9.74 -9.89 8.56
N SER A 184 8.97 -10.51 7.69
CA SER A 184 8.69 -11.93 7.77
C SER A 184 9.82 -12.73 7.10
N GLU A 185 10.21 -13.85 7.69
CA GLU A 185 11.14 -14.79 7.05
C GLU A 185 10.47 -15.53 5.88
N ASN A 186 9.14 -15.67 5.95
CA ASN A 186 8.32 -16.32 4.94
C ASN A 186 7.51 -15.29 4.16
N ARG A 187 7.12 -15.67 2.94
CA ARG A 187 6.25 -14.85 2.09
C ARG A 187 4.79 -15.12 2.42
N TYR A 188 4.08 -14.08 2.79
CA TYR A 188 2.72 -14.20 3.31
C TYR A 188 1.77 -13.20 2.67
N ILE A 189 0.48 -13.49 2.78
CA ILE A 189 -0.59 -12.50 2.69
C ILE A 189 -1.42 -12.55 3.97
N LEU A 190 -1.81 -11.38 4.50
CA LEU A 190 -2.69 -11.30 5.65
C LEU A 190 -4.10 -11.76 5.24
N LYS A 191 -4.58 -12.88 5.77
CA LYS A 191 -5.97 -13.32 5.55
C LYS A 191 -6.93 -12.57 6.45
N SER A 192 -6.55 -12.40 7.71
CA SER A 192 -7.32 -11.61 8.68
C SER A 192 -6.46 -11.13 9.84
N GLY A 193 -6.88 -10.05 10.48
CA GLY A 193 -6.29 -9.58 11.73
C GLY A 193 -7.32 -8.87 12.60
N SER A 194 -7.21 -9.04 13.91
CA SER A 194 -8.03 -8.34 14.91
C SER A 194 -7.10 -7.69 15.92
N GLY A 195 -7.06 -6.36 15.92
CA GLY A 195 -6.23 -5.58 16.81
C GLY A 195 -7.05 -4.78 17.82
N LYS A 196 -6.55 -4.69 19.05
CA LYS A 196 -7.20 -3.94 20.13
C LYS A 196 -6.22 -3.05 20.88
N SER A 197 -6.71 -1.86 21.23
CA SER A 197 -6.13 -0.94 22.22
C SER A 197 -7.25 -0.48 23.16
N GLU A 198 -6.94 0.33 24.18
CA GLU A 198 -7.88 0.69 25.26
C GLU A 198 -9.28 1.12 24.74
N ASP A 199 -9.34 1.93 23.67
CA ASP A 199 -10.60 2.50 23.15
C ASP A 199 -10.89 2.15 21.68
N LEU A 200 -10.09 1.28 21.06
CA LEU A 200 -10.14 1.04 19.61
C LEU A 200 -9.98 -0.44 19.29
N GLU A 201 -10.93 -0.97 18.53
CA GLU A 201 -10.86 -2.28 17.90
C GLU A 201 -10.80 -2.12 16.37
N ILE A 202 -9.85 -2.78 15.73
CA ILE A 202 -9.69 -2.82 14.28
C ILE A 202 -9.75 -4.28 13.84
N ASN A 203 -10.55 -4.57 12.82
CA ASN A 203 -10.58 -5.87 12.17
C ASN A 203 -10.29 -5.68 10.68
N VAL A 204 -9.42 -6.51 10.13
CA VAL A 204 -9.09 -6.54 8.70
C VAL A 204 -9.31 -7.96 8.19
N SER A 205 -9.92 -8.11 7.02
CA SER A 205 -10.14 -9.40 6.37
C SER A 205 -9.94 -9.28 4.87
N LEU A 206 -9.13 -10.16 4.30
CA LEU A 206 -8.88 -10.24 2.86
C LEU A 206 -10.14 -10.75 2.15
N GLU A 207 -10.67 -9.93 1.24
CA GLU A 207 -11.81 -10.29 0.41
C GLU A 207 -11.39 -10.83 -0.96
N ALA A 208 -10.34 -10.26 -1.56
CA ALA A 208 -9.83 -10.71 -2.85
C ALA A 208 -8.33 -10.44 -2.98
N VAL A 209 -7.65 -11.34 -3.70
CA VAL A 209 -6.29 -11.13 -4.20
C VAL A 209 -6.24 -11.73 -5.61
N GLU A 210 -5.93 -10.91 -6.60
CA GLU A 210 -5.93 -11.29 -8.00
C GLU A 210 -4.58 -10.94 -8.63
N PRO A 211 -3.90 -11.88 -9.31
CA PRO A 211 -2.68 -11.55 -10.04
C PRO A 211 -2.99 -10.54 -11.14
N GLN A 212 -2.13 -9.54 -11.27
CA GLN A 212 -2.14 -8.54 -12.33
C GLN A 212 -0.80 -8.57 -13.05
N ASP A 213 -0.74 -7.87 -14.18
CA ASP A 213 0.50 -7.62 -14.92
C ASP A 213 0.24 -6.43 -15.85
N PHE A 214 0.43 -5.21 -15.33
CA PHE A 214 0.27 -4.00 -16.13
C PHE A 214 1.17 -2.86 -15.68
N ASP A 215 1.51 -2.02 -16.65
CA ASP A 215 2.25 -0.80 -16.44
C ASP A 215 1.37 0.43 -16.67
N ILE A 216 1.58 1.47 -15.87
CA ILE A 216 1.07 2.81 -16.12
C ILE A 216 2.25 3.72 -16.41
N LYS A 217 2.22 4.38 -17.57
CA LYS A 217 3.25 5.32 -18.00
C LYS A 217 2.66 6.72 -18.06
N ILE A 218 3.26 7.64 -17.33
CA ILE A 218 2.91 9.06 -17.34
C ILE A 218 4.05 9.79 -18.04
N SER A 219 3.80 10.23 -19.27
CA SER A 219 4.78 10.99 -20.02
C SER A 219 4.91 12.41 -19.46
N ARG A 220 6.07 13.02 -19.67
CA ARG A 220 6.34 14.40 -19.25
C ARG A 220 5.28 15.38 -19.76
N ASP A 221 4.83 15.21 -20.99
CA ASP A 221 3.88 16.10 -21.64
C ASP A 221 2.45 15.95 -21.09
N GLN A 222 2.17 14.84 -20.40
CA GLN A 222 0.92 14.64 -19.69
C GLN A 222 0.91 15.25 -18.29
N LEU A 223 2.08 15.45 -17.65
CA LEU A 223 2.16 15.91 -16.26
C LEU A 223 1.51 17.29 -16.10
N ASN A 224 0.35 17.31 -15.44
CA ASN A 224 -0.38 18.53 -15.11
C ASN A 224 -0.48 18.68 -13.59
N PHE A 225 0.20 19.68 -13.02
CA PHE A 225 0.18 19.90 -11.58
C PHE A 225 -0.97 20.82 -11.18
N LYS A 226 -1.83 20.32 -10.29
CA LYS A 226 -2.82 21.15 -9.62
C LYS A 226 -2.17 21.80 -8.40
N ASN A 227 -2.16 23.13 -8.34
CA ASN A 227 -1.77 23.85 -7.14
C ASN A 227 -2.93 23.74 -6.13
N ASN A 228 -2.63 23.22 -4.94
CA ASN A 228 -3.55 23.26 -3.80
C ASN A 228 -3.54 24.63 -3.14
#